data_AF-A0A7K4GL20-F1
#
_entry.id   AF-A0A7K4GL20-F1
#
_cell.length_a   1.000
_cell.length_b   1.000
_cell.length_c   1.000
_cell.angle_alpha   90.00
_cell.angle_beta   90.00
_cell.angle_gamma   90.00
#
_symmetry.space_group_name_H-M   'P 1'
#
loop_
_entity.id
_entity.type
_entity.pdbx_description
1 polymer ?
#
loop_
_entity_poly.entity_id
_entity_poly.type
_entity_poly.pdbx_seq_one_letter_code
_entity_poly.pdbx_strand_id
1 'polypeptide(L)'
;MKQKRAQEIKKMLCACENCSNSNSDFDKLLKLGKKLEENKNLDVIERFTSAIASKERLIIINALKGQDRCVCELETILNKSQSTISHHLRKLVSTGLIEGYKRQKFTYYHLFKEELKHNLTTFNQVLTLE
;
A
#
# COMPACT_ATOMS: atom_id res chain seq x y z
N MET A 1 2.57 -20.01 17.22
CA MET A 1 1.45 -19.92 18.20
C MET A 1 1.75 -20.83 19.38
N LYS A 2 1.52 -20.41 20.64
CA LYS A 2 1.71 -21.28 21.82
C LYS A 2 0.67 -22.42 21.81
N GLN A 3 1.07 -23.64 22.18
CA GLN A 3 0.22 -24.84 22.11
C GLN A 3 -1.13 -24.70 22.87
N LYS A 4 -1.11 -24.10 24.08
CA LYS A 4 -2.32 -23.83 24.88
C LYS A 4 -3.35 -22.98 24.13
N ARG A 5 -2.90 -21.92 23.45
CA ARG A 5 -3.78 -21.02 22.70
C ARG A 5 -4.42 -21.70 21.48
N ALA A 6 -3.67 -22.57 20.80
CA ALA A 6 -4.19 -23.33 19.67
C ALA A 6 -5.32 -24.29 20.10
N GLN A 7 -5.18 -24.95 21.25
CA GLN A 7 -6.22 -25.83 21.81
C GLN A 7 -7.48 -25.05 22.19
N GLU A 8 -7.33 -23.87 22.81
CA GLU A 8 -8.46 -22.98 23.12
C GLU A 8 -9.22 -22.56 21.85
N ILE A 9 -8.49 -22.16 20.79
CA ILE A 9 -9.10 -21.74 19.51
C ILE A 9 -9.85 -22.90 18.85
N LYS A 10 -9.27 -24.10 18.81
CA LYS A 10 -9.96 -25.30 18.27
C LYS A 10 -11.29 -25.56 18.97
N LYS A 11 -11.30 -25.45 20.31
CA LYS A 11 -12.53 -25.61 21.10
C LYS A 11 -13.57 -24.52 20.76
N MET A 12 -13.14 -23.27 20.58
CA MET A 12 -14.01 -22.15 20.21
C MET A 12 -14.57 -22.29 18.79
N LEU A 13 -13.75 -22.71 17.81
CA LEU A 13 -14.19 -22.93 16.43
C LEU A 13 -15.30 -23.97 16.34
N CYS A 14 -15.22 -25.03 17.16
CA CYS A 14 -16.25 -26.06 17.18
C CYS A 14 -17.64 -25.52 17.56
N ALA A 15 -17.67 -24.51 18.44
CA ALA A 15 -18.89 -23.87 18.94
C ALA A 15 -19.44 -22.79 18.00
N CYS A 16 -18.62 -22.29 17.06
CA CYS A 16 -18.96 -21.17 16.18
C CYS A 16 -19.80 -21.59 14.95
N GLU A 17 -19.55 -22.79 14.39
CA GLU A 17 -20.14 -23.19 13.10
C GLU A 17 -20.94 -24.52 13.12
N ASN A 18 -21.27 -25.09 14.30
CA ASN A 18 -21.74 -26.49 14.38
C ASN A 18 -20.79 -27.42 13.59
N CYS A 19 -19.50 -27.31 13.91
CA CYS A 19 -18.43 -27.97 13.20
C CYS A 19 -18.42 -29.49 13.49
N SER A 20 -18.25 -30.30 12.45
CA SER A 20 -18.08 -31.76 12.56
C SER A 20 -16.65 -32.17 12.95
N ASN A 21 -15.63 -31.32 12.75
CA ASN A 21 -14.25 -31.56 13.20
C ASN A 21 -13.40 -30.28 13.35
N SER A 22 -13.28 -29.77 14.58
CA SER A 22 -12.56 -28.53 14.89
C SER A 22 -11.07 -28.52 14.55
N ASN A 23 -10.41 -29.69 14.48
CA ASN A 23 -9.01 -29.77 14.08
C ASN A 23 -8.84 -29.51 12.58
N SER A 24 -9.74 -30.08 11.76
CA SER A 24 -9.67 -29.92 10.30
C SER A 24 -9.86 -28.46 9.89
N ASP A 25 -10.83 -27.78 10.48
CA ASP A 25 -11.12 -26.38 10.11
C ASP A 25 -10.05 -25.42 10.63
N PHE A 26 -9.47 -25.67 11.82
CA PHE A 26 -8.31 -24.94 12.29
C PHE A 26 -7.12 -25.06 11.32
N ASP A 27 -6.83 -26.27 10.83
CA ASP A 27 -5.73 -26.49 9.89
C ASP A 27 -6.00 -25.86 8.52
N LYS A 28 -7.26 -25.89 8.04
CA LYS A 28 -7.66 -25.18 6.81
C LYS A 28 -7.45 -23.67 6.96
N LEU A 29 -7.84 -23.08 8.09
CA LEU A 29 -7.66 -21.64 8.36
C LEU A 29 -6.18 -21.26 8.42
N LEU A 30 -5.33 -22.07 9.06
CA LEU A 30 -3.88 -21.84 9.06
C LEU A 30 -3.29 -21.93 7.65
N LYS A 31 -3.73 -22.90 6.84
CA LYS A 31 -3.31 -23.01 5.44
C LYS A 31 -3.75 -21.80 4.61
N LEU A 32 -4.99 -21.33 4.81
CA LEU A 32 -5.49 -20.11 4.18
C LEU A 32 -4.64 -18.90 4.56
N GLY A 33 -4.38 -18.71 5.85
CA GLY A 33 -3.54 -17.61 6.34
C GLY A 33 -2.15 -17.60 5.69
N LYS A 34 -1.48 -18.75 5.65
CA LYS A 34 -0.18 -18.88 4.96
C LYS A 34 -0.25 -18.57 3.48
N LYS A 35 -1.26 -19.09 2.77
CA LYS A 35 -1.47 -18.81 1.35
C LYS A 35 -1.66 -17.31 1.09
N LEU A 36 -2.34 -16.61 2.00
CA LEU A 36 -2.51 -15.16 1.91
C LEU A 36 -1.21 -14.42 2.21
N GLU A 37 -0.47 -14.79 3.26
CA GLU A 37 0.85 -14.20 3.58
C GLU A 37 1.87 -14.37 2.44
N GLU A 38 1.78 -15.45 1.66
CA GLU A 38 2.66 -15.70 0.51
C GLU A 38 2.24 -14.93 -0.77
N ASN A 39 1.08 -14.25 -0.76
CA ASN A 39 0.58 -13.52 -1.92
C ASN A 39 1.30 -12.18 -2.09
N LYS A 40 2.32 -12.16 -2.96
CA LYS A 40 3.11 -10.97 -3.30
C LYS A 40 2.29 -9.77 -3.77
N ASN A 41 1.09 -9.97 -4.32
CA ASN A 41 0.24 -8.85 -4.73
C ASN A 41 -0.25 -8.06 -3.51
N LEU A 42 -0.41 -8.69 -2.34
CA LEU A 42 -0.73 -8.00 -1.09
C LEU A 42 0.41 -7.08 -0.66
N ASP A 43 1.68 -7.51 -0.79
CA ASP A 43 2.84 -6.68 -0.48
C ASP A 43 2.93 -5.45 -1.41
N VAL A 44 2.65 -5.65 -2.70
CA VAL A 44 2.60 -4.56 -3.69
C VAL A 44 1.53 -3.54 -3.32
N ILE A 45 0.33 -4.01 -2.96
CA ILE A 45 -0.79 -3.15 -2.57
C ILE A 45 -0.53 -2.45 -1.25
N GLU A 46 0.04 -3.13 -0.24
CA GLU A 46 0.41 -2.51 1.02
C GLU A 46 1.38 -1.34 0.78
N ARG A 47 2.43 -1.58 -0.01
CA ARG A 47 3.40 -0.53 -0.38
C ARG A 47 2.71 0.63 -1.07
N PHE A 48 1.91 0.35 -2.11
CA PHE A 48 1.19 1.37 -2.88
C PHE A 48 0.21 2.18 -2.03
N THR A 49 -0.67 1.50 -1.29
CA THR A 49 -1.70 2.14 -0.44
C THR A 49 -1.06 2.97 0.66
N SER A 50 0.03 2.49 1.28
CA SER A 50 0.77 3.29 2.27
C SER A 50 1.32 4.60 1.69
N ALA A 51 1.65 4.64 0.39
CA ALA A 51 2.07 5.86 -0.29
C ALA A 51 0.91 6.76 -0.68
N ILE A 52 -0.26 6.23 -1.02
CA ILE A 52 -1.40 7.07 -1.45
C ILE A 52 -2.39 7.41 -0.33
N ALA A 53 -2.28 6.79 0.86
CA ALA A 53 -3.09 7.08 2.05
C ALA A 53 -2.74 8.43 2.72
N SER A 54 -2.73 9.51 1.93
CA SER A 54 -2.59 10.90 2.38
C SER A 54 -3.16 11.82 1.30
N LYS A 55 -4.01 12.75 1.71
CA LYS A 55 -4.61 13.74 0.81
C LYS A 55 -3.54 14.57 0.10
N GLU A 56 -2.50 14.99 0.82
CA GLU A 56 -1.38 15.77 0.31
C GLU A 56 -0.61 15.01 -0.76
N ARG A 57 -0.32 13.72 -0.54
CA ARG A 57 0.35 12.88 -1.54
C ARG A 57 -0.51 12.67 -2.79
N LEU A 58 -1.82 12.50 -2.62
CA LEU A 58 -2.76 12.45 -3.76
C LEU A 58 -2.78 13.76 -4.54
N ILE A 59 -2.72 14.92 -3.87
CA ILE A 59 -2.61 16.23 -4.53
C ILE A 59 -1.30 16.31 -5.31
N ILE A 60 -0.15 15.93 -4.72
CA ILE A 60 1.15 15.91 -5.40
C ILE A 60 1.09 15.02 -6.66
N ILE A 61 0.61 13.78 -6.54
CA ILE A 61 0.48 12.86 -7.68
C ILE A 61 -0.36 13.51 -8.80
N ASN A 62 -1.50 14.13 -8.47
CA ASN A 62 -2.33 14.78 -9.48
C ASN A 62 -1.67 16.02 -10.09
N ALA A 63 -0.96 16.82 -9.29
CA ALA A 63 -0.21 17.98 -9.77
C ALA A 63 0.92 17.59 -10.75
N LEU A 64 1.48 16.38 -10.60
CA LEU A 64 2.54 15.83 -11.45
C LEU A 64 2.01 15.09 -12.70
N LYS A 65 0.70 14.84 -12.83
CA LYS A 65 0.14 14.17 -14.03
C LYS A 65 0.33 14.98 -15.31
N GLY A 66 0.25 16.30 -15.19
CA GLY A 66 0.30 17.24 -16.32
C GLY A 66 1.70 17.79 -16.59
N GLN A 67 2.51 18.02 -15.55
CA GLN A 67 3.85 18.57 -15.67
C GLN A 67 4.73 18.18 -14.47
N ASP A 68 6.02 18.06 -14.70
CA ASP A 68 7.00 17.91 -13.63
C ASP A 68 7.10 19.20 -12.82
N ARG A 69 7.30 19.08 -11.50
CA ARG A 69 7.30 20.24 -10.59
C ARG A 69 8.48 20.23 -9.64
N CYS A 70 9.02 21.40 -9.33
CA CYS A 70 9.98 21.57 -8.24
C CYS A 70 9.29 21.51 -6.87
N VAL A 71 10.10 21.35 -5.81
CA VAL A 71 9.61 21.44 -4.41
C VAL A 71 8.92 22.77 -4.16
N CYS A 72 9.46 23.88 -4.67
CA CYS A 72 8.90 25.22 -4.55
C CYS A 72 7.47 25.35 -5.08
N GLU A 73 7.19 24.78 -6.25
CA GLU A 73 5.85 24.76 -6.84
C GLU A 73 4.89 23.93 -5.99
N LEU A 74 5.36 22.79 -5.46
CA LEU A 74 4.54 21.92 -4.61
C LEU A 74 4.25 22.55 -3.24
N GLU A 75 5.20 23.28 -2.65
CA GLU A 75 4.97 24.11 -1.45
C GLU A 75 3.87 25.14 -1.71
N THR A 76 3.92 25.79 -2.88
CA THR A 76 2.93 26.79 -3.29
C THR A 76 1.55 26.16 -3.46
N ILE A 77 1.45 25.01 -4.15
CA ILE A 77 0.18 24.31 -4.40
C ILE A 77 -0.47 23.83 -3.09
N LEU A 78 0.32 23.29 -2.15
CA LEU A 78 -0.20 22.74 -0.91
C LEU A 78 -0.27 23.77 0.24
N ASN A 79 0.36 24.94 0.07
CA ASN A 79 0.57 25.93 1.12
C ASN A 79 1.18 25.30 2.40
N LYS A 80 2.29 24.58 2.23
CA LYS A 80 3.02 23.87 3.30
C LYS A 80 4.51 24.16 3.22
N SER A 81 5.20 23.95 4.34
CA SER A 81 6.65 24.10 4.40
C SER A 81 7.39 23.09 3.53
N GLN A 82 8.59 23.46 3.09
CA GLN A 82 9.51 22.62 2.33
C GLN A 82 9.80 21.29 3.04
N SER A 83 9.93 21.31 4.37
CA SER A 83 10.17 20.11 5.18
C SER A 83 9.02 19.11 5.08
N THR A 84 7.77 19.61 5.09
CA THR A 84 6.55 18.81 4.95
C THR A 84 6.48 18.21 3.55
N ILE A 85 6.69 19.03 2.51
CA ILE A 85 6.67 18.57 1.11
C ILE A 85 7.77 17.52 0.87
N SER A 86 8.98 17.76 1.39
CA SER A 86 10.10 16.82 1.27
C SER A 86 9.82 15.47 1.94
N HIS A 87 9.06 15.45 3.04
CA HIS A 87 8.62 14.21 3.67
C HIS A 87 7.64 13.43 2.76
N HIS A 88 6.64 14.11 2.20
CA HIS A 88 5.71 13.48 1.25
C HIS A 88 6.42 12.94 0.00
N LEU A 89 7.34 13.71 -0.56
CA LEU A 89 8.12 13.32 -1.73
C LEU A 89 8.99 12.10 -1.46
N ARG A 90 9.68 12.02 -0.31
CA ARG A 90 10.47 10.84 0.07
C ARG A 90 9.62 9.57 0.12
N LYS A 91 8.41 9.65 0.68
CA LYS A 91 7.50 8.49 0.72
C LYS A 91 7.09 8.05 -0.69
N LEU A 92 6.73 8.99 -1.56
CA LEU A 92 6.35 8.68 -2.95
C LEU A 92 7.52 8.10 -3.76
N VAL A 93 8.72 8.67 -3.61
CA VAL A 93 9.96 8.16 -4.23
C VAL A 93 10.27 6.74 -3.75
N SER A 94 10.15 6.48 -2.45
CA SER A 94 10.42 5.14 -1.88
C SER A 94 9.52 4.03 -2.43
N THR A 95 8.39 4.42 -3.03
CA THR A 95 7.45 3.49 -3.66
C THR A 95 7.58 3.42 -5.18
N GLY A 96 8.52 4.16 -5.77
CA GLY A 96 8.72 4.19 -7.22
C GLY A 96 7.62 4.94 -7.99
N LEU A 97 6.70 5.63 -7.32
CA LEU A 97 5.63 6.38 -7.99
C LEU A 97 6.16 7.66 -8.65
N ILE A 98 7.20 8.25 -8.08
CA ILE A 98 7.85 9.45 -8.62
C ILE A 98 9.37 9.32 -8.58
N GLU A 99 10.05 10.09 -9.41
CA GLU A 99 11.51 10.26 -9.38
C GLU A 99 11.86 11.74 -9.30
N GLY A 100 12.90 12.06 -8.54
CA GLY A 100 13.49 13.39 -8.51
C GLY A 100 14.72 13.47 -9.41
N TYR A 101 14.79 14.47 -10.29
CA TYR A 101 15.95 14.73 -11.14
C TYR A 101 16.38 16.19 -11.05
N LYS A 102 17.65 16.46 -11.31
CA LYS A 102 18.19 17.83 -11.30
C LYS A 102 17.91 18.52 -12.62
N ARG A 103 17.33 19.72 -12.56
CA ARG A 103 17.17 20.62 -13.70
C ARG A 103 17.60 22.03 -13.29
N GLN A 104 18.74 22.46 -13.83
CA GLN A 104 19.41 23.69 -13.43
C GLN A 104 19.66 23.72 -11.90
N LYS A 105 19.13 24.73 -11.20
CA LYS A 105 19.31 24.92 -9.76
C LYS A 105 18.40 24.03 -8.90
N PHE A 106 17.31 23.50 -9.46
CA PHE A 106 16.26 22.84 -8.67
C PHE A 106 16.18 21.34 -8.96
N THR A 107 15.66 20.59 -7.98
CA THR A 107 15.21 19.21 -8.21
C THR A 107 13.74 19.25 -8.61
N TYR A 108 13.42 18.66 -9.76
CA TYR A 108 12.07 18.46 -10.25
C TYR A 108 11.65 17.02 -10.02
N TYR A 109 10.36 16.79 -9.86
CA TYR A 109 9.78 15.48 -9.67
C TYR A 109 8.92 15.10 -10.86
N HIS A 110 9.13 13.88 -11.36
CA HIS A 110 8.37 13.26 -12.44
C HIS A 110 7.47 12.16 -11.89
N LEU A 111 6.26 12.00 -12.44
CA LEU A 111 5.35 10.91 -12.12
C LEU A 111 5.54 9.73 -13.08
N PHE A 112 5.85 8.54 -12.54
CA PHE A 112 5.86 7.31 -13.33
C PHE A 112 4.44 6.79 -13.55
N LYS A 113 3.82 7.21 -14.65
CA LYS A 113 2.44 6.85 -15.00
C LYS A 113 2.24 5.35 -15.15
N GLU A 114 3.21 4.63 -15.69
CA GLU A 114 3.12 3.18 -15.87
C GLU A 114 3.16 2.42 -14.54
N GLU A 115 4.02 2.83 -13.61
CA GLU A 115 4.04 2.27 -12.25
C GLU A 115 2.71 2.53 -11.52
N LEU A 116 2.15 3.74 -11.65
CA LEU A 116 0.83 4.05 -11.08
C LEU A 116 -0.28 3.16 -11.67
N LYS A 117 -0.30 2.98 -13.00
CA LYS A 117 -1.28 2.09 -13.67
C LYS A 117 -1.10 0.64 -13.23
N HIS A 118 0.13 0.15 -13.17
CA HIS A 118 0.43 -1.22 -12.72
C HIS A 118 -0.13 -1.45 -11.31
N ASN A 119 0.17 -0.56 -10.37
CA ASN A 119 -0.31 -0.67 -9.00
C ASN A 119 -1.84 -0.61 -8.90
N LEU A 120 -2.51 0.23 -9.70
CA LEU A 120 -3.98 0.29 -9.76
C LEU A 120 -4.60 -0.99 -10.33
N THR A 121 -4.00 -1.57 -11.37
CA THR A 121 -4.44 -2.86 -11.92
C THR A 121 -4.30 -3.97 -10.89
N THR A 122 -3.14 -4.06 -10.22
CA THR A 122 -2.91 -5.04 -9.14
C THR A 122 -3.88 -4.84 -7.98
N PHE A 123 -4.14 -3.59 -7.59
CA PHE A 123 -5.11 -3.24 -6.56
C PHE A 123 -6.51 -3.78 -6.90
N ASN A 124 -6.97 -3.53 -8.13
CA ASN A 124 -8.25 -4.05 -8.59
C ASN A 124 -8.27 -5.59 -8.63
N GLN A 125 -7.21 -6.25 -9.12
CA GLN A 125 -7.16 -7.72 -9.15
C GLN A 125 -7.30 -8.37 -7.78
N VAL A 126 -6.80 -7.73 -6.72
CA VAL A 126 -6.86 -8.28 -5.35
C VAL A 126 -8.17 -7.94 -4.65
N LEU A 127 -8.74 -6.76 -4.90
CA LEU A 127 -9.88 -6.24 -4.13
C LEU A 127 -11.21 -6.25 -4.89
N THR A 128 -11.23 -6.65 -6.17
CA THR A 128 -12.50 -6.82 -6.88
C THR A 128 -13.26 -7.99 -6.26
N LEU A 129 -14.49 -7.71 -5.84
CA LEU A 129 -15.49 -8.69 -5.47
C LEU A 129 -16.22 -9.03 -6.77
N GLU A 130 -15.99 -10.23 -7.32
CA GLU A 130 -16.89 -10.80 -8.34
C GLU A 130 -18.29 -11.02 -7.74
#